data_AF-A0A0Q7I019-F1
#
_entry.id   AF-A0A0Q7I019-F1
#
_cell.length_a   1.000
_cell.length_b   1.000
_cell.length_c   1.000
_cell.angle_alpha   90.00
_cell.angle_beta   90.00
_cell.angle_gamma   90.00
#
_symmetry.space_group_name_H-M   'P 1'
#
loop_
_entity.id
_entity.type
_entity.pdbx_description
1 polymer ?
#
loop_
_entity_poly.entity_id
_entity_poly.type
_entity_poly.pdbx_seq_one_letter_code
_entity_poly.pdbx_strand_id
1 'polypeptide(L)'
;MTVPEKCQQCGRLAFPGEAVTISSDEYQELLAFRKDREAAYTHHVSKVRLASRSRIARDPELAQFILQAAETMLIKEIVAACEERFGVERAPSRSSIHRFIHQA
;
A
#
# COMPACT_ATOMS: atom_id res chain seq x y z
N MET A 1 -15.08 -12.62 19.50
CA MET A 1 -14.58 -11.50 18.68
C MET A 1 -13.37 -12.01 17.93
N THR A 2 -13.49 -12.25 16.63
CA THR A 2 -12.39 -12.68 15.76
C THR A 2 -11.42 -11.51 15.58
N VAL A 3 -10.13 -11.77 15.76
CA VAL A 3 -9.08 -10.75 15.56
C VAL A 3 -8.68 -10.79 14.08
N PRO A 4 -8.62 -9.66 13.37
CA PRO A 4 -8.17 -9.66 11.99
C PRO A 4 -6.68 -10.03 11.92
N GLU A 5 -6.33 -10.94 11.00
CA GLU A 5 -4.98 -11.45 10.75
C GLU A 5 -4.46 -10.93 9.41
N LYS A 6 -3.13 -10.94 9.22
CA LYS A 6 -2.55 -10.55 7.93
C LYS A 6 -2.73 -11.67 6.90
N CYS A 7 -3.41 -11.35 5.81
CA CYS A 7 -3.50 -12.20 4.62
C CYS A 7 -2.10 -12.46 4.07
N GLN A 8 -1.69 -13.73 3.99
CA GLN A 8 -0.35 -14.11 3.50
C GLN A 8 -0.13 -13.78 2.01
N GLN A 9 -1.19 -13.53 1.25
CA GLN A 9 -1.11 -13.31 -0.20
C GLN A 9 -1.02 -11.83 -0.58
N CYS A 10 -1.58 -10.93 0.23
CA CYS A 10 -1.56 -9.49 -0.05
C CYS A 10 -1.10 -8.61 1.12
N GLY A 11 -0.78 -9.22 2.28
CA GLY A 11 -0.31 -8.52 3.49
C GLY A 11 -1.36 -7.71 4.24
N ARG A 12 -2.62 -7.68 3.76
CA ARG A 12 -3.72 -6.89 4.35
C ARG A 12 -4.36 -7.59 5.53
N LEU A 13 -4.88 -6.83 6.49
CA LEU A 13 -5.70 -7.37 7.57
C LEU A 13 -7.01 -7.92 7.00
N ALA A 14 -7.30 -9.18 7.29
CA ALA A 14 -8.50 -9.90 6.93
C ALA A 14 -8.93 -10.76 8.12
N PHE A 15 -10.24 -10.95 8.31
CA PHE A 15 -10.70 -11.91 9.32
C PHE A 15 -10.41 -13.33 8.82
N PRO A 16 -9.62 -14.13 9.55
CA PRO A 16 -9.25 -15.47 9.10
C PRO A 16 -10.49 -16.35 8.96
N GLY A 17 -10.69 -16.94 7.78
CA GLY A 17 -11.75 -17.91 7.52
C GLY A 17 -13.16 -17.34 7.26
N GLU A 18 -13.35 -16.02 7.20
CA GLU A 18 -14.63 -15.45 6.80
C GLU A 18 -14.75 -15.38 5.26
N ALA A 19 -15.35 -16.42 4.69
CA ALA A 19 -15.85 -16.34 3.32
C ALA A 19 -17.18 -15.57 3.34
N VAL A 20 -17.19 -14.37 2.75
CA VAL A 20 -18.43 -13.66 2.45
C VAL A 20 -18.96 -14.14 1.11
N THR A 21 -20.24 -14.52 1.07
CA THR A 21 -20.90 -14.84 -0.19
C THR A 21 -21.43 -13.54 -0.77
N ILE A 22 -20.84 -13.12 -1.89
CA ILE A 22 -21.27 -11.98 -2.68
C ILE A 22 -21.63 -12.48 -4.08
N SER A 23 -22.48 -11.75 -4.79
CA SER A 23 -22.80 -12.10 -6.17
C SER A 23 -21.56 -11.97 -7.07
N SER A 24 -21.58 -12.65 -8.21
CA SER A 24 -20.47 -12.53 -9.17
C SER A 24 -20.35 -11.08 -9.67
N ASP A 25 -21.47 -10.38 -9.84
CA ASP A 25 -21.51 -8.99 -10.28
C ASP A 25 -20.91 -8.05 -9.23
N GLU A 26 -21.30 -8.19 -7.96
CA GLU A 26 -20.71 -7.45 -6.83
C GLU A 26 -19.20 -7.68 -6.73
N TYR A 27 -18.74 -8.91 -6.98
CA TYR A 27 -17.31 -9.21 -7.01
C TYR A 27 -16.59 -8.49 -8.14
N GLN A 28 -17.17 -8.43 -9.35
CA GLN A 28 -16.60 -7.69 -10.47
C GLN A 28 -16.54 -6.19 -10.20
N GLU A 29 -17.57 -5.62 -9.58
CA GLU A 29 -17.57 -4.21 -9.18
C GLU A 29 -16.43 -3.91 -8.19
N LEU A 30 -16.24 -4.77 -7.17
CA LEU A 30 -15.13 -4.62 -6.22
C LEU A 30 -13.76 -4.70 -6.90
N LEU A 31 -13.61 -5.57 -7.91
CA LEU A 31 -12.39 -5.63 -8.71
C LEU A 31 -12.19 -4.37 -9.55
N ALA A 32 -13.25 -3.81 -10.15
CA ALA A 32 -13.20 -2.57 -10.91
C ALA A 32 -12.80 -1.39 -10.00
N PHE A 33 -13.44 -1.23 -8.86
CA PHE A 33 -13.09 -0.22 -7.86
C PHE A 33 -11.63 -0.33 -7.43
N ARG A 34 -11.12 -1.54 -7.22
CA ARG A 34 -9.71 -1.76 -6.91
C ARG A 34 -8.80 -1.25 -8.03
N LYS A 35 -9.11 -1.57 -9.29
CA LYS A 35 -8.33 -1.16 -10.45
C LYS A 35 -8.30 0.36 -10.62
N ASP A 36 -9.44 1.02 -10.44
CA ASP A 36 -9.54 2.48 -10.52
C ASP A 36 -8.72 3.17 -9.43
N ARG A 37 -8.76 2.64 -8.20
CA ARG A 37 -7.90 3.13 -7.12
C ARG A 37 -6.42 2.94 -7.43
N GLU A 38 -6.04 1.78 -7.96
CA GLU A 38 -4.66 1.51 -8.37
C GLU A 38 -4.16 2.45 -9.48
N ALA A 39 -5.03 2.80 -10.43
CA ALA A 39 -4.76 3.82 -11.43
C ALA A 39 -4.59 5.21 -10.80
N ALA A 40 -5.46 5.59 -9.86
CA ALA A 40 -5.35 6.85 -9.14
C ALA A 40 -4.03 6.96 -8.35
N TYR A 41 -3.60 5.87 -7.71
CA TYR A 41 -2.29 5.80 -7.06
C TYR A 41 -1.14 6.00 -8.03
N THR A 42 -1.18 5.35 -9.18
CA THR A 42 -0.14 5.48 -10.21
C THR A 42 -0.02 6.94 -10.67
N HIS A 43 -1.16 7.59 -10.91
CA HIS A 43 -1.19 9.01 -11.24
C HIS A 43 -0.63 9.88 -10.10
N HIS A 44 -1.00 9.59 -8.86
CA HIS A 44 -0.50 10.30 -7.69
C HIS A 44 1.03 10.15 -7.53
N VAL A 45 1.57 8.93 -7.64
CA VAL A 45 3.02 8.67 -7.65
C VAL A 45 3.73 9.49 -8.72
N SER A 46 3.17 9.55 -9.94
CA SER A 46 3.77 10.31 -11.03
C SER A 46 3.86 11.81 -10.71
N LYS A 47 2.82 12.37 -10.08
CA LYS A 47 2.77 13.77 -9.64
C LYS A 47 3.76 14.03 -8.51
N VAL A 48 3.80 13.15 -7.50
CA VAL A 48 4.73 13.26 -6.36
C VAL A 48 6.17 13.14 -6.82
N ARG A 49 6.47 12.29 -7.81
CA ARG A 49 7.80 12.19 -8.42
C ARG A 49 8.24 13.46 -9.14
N LEU A 50 7.31 14.18 -9.77
CA LEU A 50 7.61 15.48 -10.39
C LEU A 50 7.87 16.56 -9.33
N ALA A 51 7.18 16.50 -8.18
CA ALA A 51 7.29 17.48 -7.11
C ALA A 51 8.44 17.21 -6.11
N SER A 52 8.78 15.93 -5.88
CA SER A 52 9.68 15.50 -4.81
C SER A 52 10.94 14.85 -5.36
N ARG A 53 12.11 15.32 -4.90
CA ARG A 53 13.41 14.70 -5.18
C ARG A 53 13.79 13.58 -4.21
N SER A 54 12.88 13.16 -3.34
CA SER A 54 13.15 12.13 -2.34
C SER A 54 13.52 10.79 -2.98
N ARG A 55 14.34 9.99 -2.28
CA ARG A 55 14.70 8.64 -2.73
C ARG A 55 13.47 7.77 -2.98
N ILE A 56 12.44 7.91 -2.13
CA ILE A 56 11.16 7.21 -2.27
C ILE A 56 10.50 7.60 -3.60
N ALA A 57 10.37 8.89 -3.91
CA ALA A 57 9.71 9.35 -5.12
C ALA A 57 10.44 8.94 -6.43
N ARG A 58 11.74 8.67 -6.37
CA ARG A 58 12.53 8.17 -7.52
C ARG A 58 12.34 6.69 -7.81
N ASP A 59 11.88 5.93 -6.82
CA ASP A 59 11.58 4.50 -6.95
C ASP A 59 10.05 4.34 -7.05
N PRO A 60 9.49 4.22 -8.26
CA PRO A 60 8.04 4.25 -8.47
C PRO A 60 7.35 3.06 -7.80
N GLU A 61 8.00 1.90 -7.75
CA GLU A 61 7.46 0.70 -7.13
C GLU A 61 7.36 0.87 -5.61
N LEU A 62 8.44 1.38 -5.00
CA LEU A 62 8.48 1.69 -3.56
C LEU A 62 7.49 2.80 -3.18
N ALA A 63 7.41 3.88 -3.97
CA ALA A 63 6.48 4.97 -3.76
C ALA A 63 5.02 4.51 -3.83
N GLN A 64 4.67 3.73 -4.86
CA GLN A 64 3.33 3.18 -5.02
C GLN A 64 2.97 2.28 -3.84
N PHE A 65 3.89 1.40 -3.43
CA PHE A 65 3.67 0.53 -2.28
C PHE A 65 3.42 1.32 -0.99
N ILE A 66 4.25 2.33 -0.70
CA ILE A 66 4.11 3.14 0.52
C ILE A 66 2.78 3.90 0.55
N LEU A 67 2.34 4.48 -0.57
CA LEU A 67 1.04 5.16 -0.63
C LEU A 67 -0.12 4.20 -0.43
N GLN A 68 -0.07 3.02 -1.07
CA GLN A 68 -1.09 1.98 -0.87
C GLN A 68 -1.11 1.46 0.57
N ALA A 69 0.06 1.28 1.19
CA ALA A 69 0.18 0.78 2.55
C ALA A 69 -0.26 1.83 3.59
N ALA A 70 -0.05 3.12 3.32
CA ALA A 70 -0.43 4.22 4.23
C ALA A 70 -1.92 4.29 4.54
N GLU A 71 -2.79 3.77 3.67
CA GLU A 71 -4.24 3.72 3.95
C GLU A 71 -4.63 2.70 5.02
N THR A 72 -3.81 1.66 5.23
CA THR A 72 -4.21 0.48 6.02
C THR A 72 -3.18 0.04 7.06
N MET A 73 -1.99 0.63 7.05
CA MET A 73 -0.87 0.25 7.92
C MET A 73 -0.29 1.45 8.65
N LEU A 74 0.20 1.23 9.86
CA LEU A 74 1.00 2.21 10.60
C LEU A 74 2.40 2.34 9.99
N ILE A 75 3.03 3.51 10.10
CA ILE A 75 4.37 3.78 9.53
C ILE A 75 5.42 2.72 9.95
N LYS A 76 5.36 2.21 11.18
CA LYS A 76 6.27 1.15 11.64
C LYS A 76 6.11 -0.16 10.87
N GLU A 77 4.88 -0.46 10.49
CA GLU A 77 4.51 -1.67 9.75
C GLU A 77 4.85 -1.50 8.28
N ILE A 78 4.72 -0.28 7.73
CA ILE A 78 5.16 0.04 6.38
C ILE A 78 6.68 -0.18 6.25
N VAL A 79 7.48 0.21 7.24
CA VAL A 79 8.93 -0.07 7.23
C VAL A 79 9.19 -1.57 7.17
N ALA A 80 8.62 -2.34 8.11
CA ALA A 80 8.80 -3.78 8.14
C ALA A 80 8.36 -4.45 6.82
N ALA A 81 7.24 -4.01 6.25
CA ALA A 81 6.74 -4.50 4.98
C ALA A 81 7.64 -4.08 3.79
N CYS A 82 8.28 -2.90 3.85
CA CYS A 82 9.27 -2.50 2.86
C CYS A 82 10.56 -3.34 2.97
N GLU A 83 11.01 -3.65 4.17
CA GLU A 83 12.16 -4.52 4.42
C GLU A 83 11.90 -5.93 3.90
N GLU A 84 10.71 -6.49 4.17
CA GLU A 84 10.29 -7.80 3.70
C GLU A 84 10.18 -7.85 2.18
N ARG A 85 9.58 -6.82 1.55
CA ARG A 85 9.28 -6.82 0.12
C ARG A 85 10.45 -6.38 -0.77
N PHE A 86 11.24 -5.41 -0.33
CA PHE A 86 12.29 -4.78 -1.14
C PHE A 86 13.70 -4.97 -0.58
N GLY A 87 13.84 -5.52 0.63
CA GLY A 87 15.10 -5.66 1.34
C GLY A 87 15.47 -4.43 2.16
N VAL A 88 16.23 -4.67 3.24
CA VAL A 88 16.63 -3.64 4.23
C VAL A 88 17.35 -2.45 3.59
N GLU A 89 18.21 -2.70 2.60
CA GLU A 89 18.98 -1.66 1.89
C GLU A 89 18.10 -0.69 1.07
N ARG A 90 16.92 -1.15 0.63
CA ARG A 90 15.95 -0.34 -0.12
C ARG A 90 14.88 0.26 0.80
N ALA A 91 14.68 -0.29 1.99
CA ALA A 91 13.67 0.17 2.92
C ALA A 91 13.98 1.59 3.42
N PRO A 92 13.05 2.55 3.25
CA PRO A 92 13.22 3.90 3.76
C PRO A 92 13.00 3.95 5.27
N SER A 93 13.65 4.90 5.92
CA SER A 93 13.44 5.13 7.36
C SER A 93 12.01 5.60 7.67
N ARG A 94 11.55 5.37 8.91
CA ARG A 94 10.23 5.82 9.40
C ARG A 94 9.99 7.31 9.15
N SER A 95 10.99 8.15 9.42
CA SER A 95 10.90 9.60 9.19
C SER A 95 10.80 9.96 7.71
N SER A 96 11.45 9.19 6.82
CA SER A 96 11.38 9.40 5.38
C SER A 96 9.99 9.04 4.84
N ILE A 97 9.43 7.92 5.31
CA ILE A 97 8.05 7.51 4.98
C ILE A 97 7.04 8.55 5.48
N HIS A 98 7.15 8.96 6.74
CA HIS A 98 6.28 10.00 7.30
C HIS A 98 6.32 11.28 6.46
N ARG A 99 7.52 11.77 6.14
CA ARG A 99 7.67 12.98 5.31
C ARG A 99 7.07 12.78 3.93
N PHE A 100 7.29 11.63 3.30
CA PHE A 100 6.77 11.33 1.98
C PHE A 100 5.23 11.30 1.97
N ILE A 101 4.60 10.63 2.93
CA ILE A 101 3.13 10.56 3.04
C ILE A 101 2.50 11.95 3.26
N HIS A 102 3.13 12.80 4.08
CA HIS A 102 2.59 14.14 4.37
C HIS A 102 2.93 15.21 3.32
N GLN A 103 3.80 14.91 2.35
CA GLN A 103 4.16 15.79 1.24
C GLN A 103 3.58 15.33 -0.11
N ALA A 104 3.00 14.14 -0.13
CA ALA A 104 2.32 13.54 -1.27
C ALA A 104 0.88 14.08 -1.36
#